data_AF-A0A923VUY1-F1
#
_entry.id   AF-A0A923VUY1-F1
#
_cell.length_a   1.000
_cell.length_b   1.000
_cell.length_c   1.000
_cell.angle_alpha   90.00
_cell.angle_beta   90.00
_cell.angle_gamma   90.00
#
_symmetry.space_group_name_H-M   'P 1'
#
loop_
_entity.id
_entity.type
_entity.pdbx_description
1 polymer ?
#
loop_
_entity_poly.entity_id
_entity_poly.type
_entity_poly.pdbx_seq_one_letter_code
_entity_poly.pdbx_strand_id
1 'polypeptide(L)' 'MIAHIQGKLVEKTPTEVVIDCNGVGYHINISLHTYTLLPKTDF' A
#
# COMPACT_ATOMS: atom_id res chain seq x y z
N MET A 1 -3.01 4.23 -17.58
CA MET A 1 -3.74 3.39 -16.60
C MET A 1 -2.72 2.51 -15.90
N ILE A 2 -2.56 2.61 -14.59
CA ILE A 2 -1.59 1.82 -13.82
C ILE A 2 -2.31 0.53 -13.39
N ALA A 3 -1.82 -0.63 -13.82
CA ALA A 3 -2.45 -1.92 -13.55
C ALA A 3 -1.95 -2.58 -12.25
N HIS A 4 -0.72 -2.27 -11.86
CA HIS A 4 -0.03 -2.89 -10.74
C HIS A 4 1.10 -1.97 -10.29
N ILE A 5 1.22 -1.78 -8.97
CA ILE A 5 2.35 -1.12 -8.32
C ILE A 5 3.02 -2.16 -7.42
N GLN A 6 4.34 -2.27 -7.58
CA GLN A 6 5.19 -3.17 -6.82
C GLN A 6 6.28 -2.33 -6.18
N GLY A 7 6.45 -2.47 -4.86
CA GLY A 7 7.36 -1.62 -4.11
C GLY A 7 7.32 -1.93 -2.63
N LYS A 8 7.96 -1.08 -1.84
CA LYS A 8 7.99 -1.23 -0.39
C LYS A 8 6.74 -0.58 0.20
N LEU A 9 5.98 -1.32 1.00
CA LEU A 9 4.91 -0.73 1.79
C LEU A 9 5.55 0.15 2.88
N VAL A 10 5.35 1.46 2.78
CA VAL A 10 5.90 2.44 3.74
C VAL A 10 4.91 2.69 4.87
N GLU A 11 3.66 2.94 4.51
CA GLU A 11 2.58 3.19 5.47
C GLU A 11 1.33 2.39 5.10
N LYS A 12 0.61 1.96 6.13
CA LYS A 12 -0.60 1.15 5.99
C LYS A 12 -1.68 1.64 6.94
N THR A 13 -2.77 2.13 6.37
CA THR A 13 -3.95 2.63 7.09
C THR A 13 -5.19 1.87 6.57
N PRO A 14 -6.27 1.72 7.37
CA PRO A 14 -7.47 1.00 6.92
C PRO A 14 -8.14 1.58 5.66
N THR A 15 -7.92 2.87 5.39
CA THR A 15 -8.51 3.64 4.28
C THR A 15 -7.54 3.87 3.13
N GLU A 16 -6.24 3.72 3.36
CA GLU A 16 -5.20 4.06 2.39
C GLU A 16 -3.87 3.36 2.70
N VAL A 17 -3.05 3.17 1.67
CA VAL A 17 -1.69 2.65 1.79
C VAL A 17 -0.74 3.49 0.98
N VAL A 18 0.50 3.56 1.44
CA VAL A 18 1.59 4.25 0.75
C VAL A 18 2.62 3.22 0.33
N ILE A 19 2.86 3.13 -0.98
CA ILE A 19 3.89 2.27 -1.55
C ILE A 19 5.01 3.15 -2.11
N ASP A 20 6.23 2.95 -1.64
CA ASP A 20 7.42 3.54 -2.26
C ASP A 20 7.92 2.64 -3.38
N CYS A 21 7.98 3.20 -4.58
CA CYS A 21 8.55 2.57 -5.75
C CYS A 21 9.70 3.44 -6.28
N ASN A 22 10.92 3.12 -5.86
CA ASN A 22 12.15 3.80 -6.26
C ASN A 22 12.12 5.32 -6.00
N GLY A 23 11.62 5.74 -4.84
CA GLY A 23 11.54 7.16 -4.45
C GLY A 23 10.27 7.89 -4.92
N VAL A 24 9.32 7.18 -5.53
CA VAL A 24 7.98 7.69 -5.80
C VAL A 24 6.99 7.04 -4.83
N GLY A 25 6.41 7.86 -3.95
CA GLY A 25 5.36 7.44 -3.04
C GLY A 25 4.00 7.45 -3.72
N TYR A 26 3.36 6.29 -3.78
CA TYR A 26 2.01 6.12 -4.31
C TYR A 26 1.01 6.00 -3.17
N HIS A 27 0.14 7.00 -3.04
CA HIS A 27 -1.06 6.92 -2.20
C HIS A 27 -2.15 6.15 -2.93
N ILE A 28 -2.59 5.06 -2.32
CA ILE A 28 -3.62 4.19 -2.88
C ILE A 28 -4.70 4.03 -1.83
N ASN A 29 -5.92 4.48 -2.14
CA ASN A 29 -7.08 4.19 -1.29
C ASN A 29 -7.43 2.72 -1.40
N ILE A 30 -7.58 2.08 -0.24
CA ILE A 30 -7.92 0.66 -0.16
C ILE A 30 -9.16 0.47 0.70
N SER A 31 -9.81 -0.67 0.50
CA SER A 31 -10.92 -1.08 1.35
C SER A 31 -10.41 -1.80 2.61
N LEU A 32 -11.24 -1.83 3.65
CA LEU A 32 -11.01 -2.61 4.88
C LEU A 32 -10.75 -4.11 4.59
N HIS A 33 -11.35 -4.64 3.52
CA HIS A 33 -11.12 -6.00 3.07
C HIS A 33 -9.65 -6.16 2.63
N THR A 34 -9.19 -5.31 1.72
CA THR A 34 -7.81 -5.33 1.22
C THR A 34 -6.81 -5.09 2.36
N TYR A 35 -7.12 -4.21 3.32
CA TYR A 35 -6.28 -3.97 4.50
C TYR A 35 -6.06 -5.23 5.34
N THR A 36 -7.10 -6.03 5.54
CA THR A 36 -7.05 -7.29 6.28
C THR A 36 -6.26 -8.37 5.56
N LEU A 37 -6.33 -8.39 4.22
CA LEU A 37 -5.60 -9.34 3.39
C LEU A 37 -4.10 -9.02 3.28
N LEU A 38 -3.76 -7.74 3.32
CA LEU A 38 -2.36 -7.30 3.29
C LEU A 38 -1.64 -7.76 4.55
N PRO A 39 -0.41 -8.30 4.45
CA PRO A 39 0.37 -8.67 5.62
C PRO A 39 0.51 -7.46 6.56
N LYS A 40 0.52 -7.71 7.87
CA LYS A 40 0.96 -6.68 8.82
C LYS A 40 2.45 -6.48 8.53
N THR A 41 2.86 -5.26 8.22
CA THR A 41 4.28 -4.91 8.23
C THR A 41 4.74 -5.04 9.67
N ASP A 42 5.23 -6.24 10.00
CA ASP A 42 5.90 -6.58 11.24
C ASP A 42 7.29 -5.96 11.15
N PHE A 43 7.46 -4.83 11.82
CA PHE A 43 8.78 -4.32 12.21
C PHE A 43 9.06 -4.79 13.62
#